data_AF-A0A662CAP8-F1
#
_entry.id   AF-A0A662CAP8-F1
#
_cell.length_a   1.000
_cell.length_b   1.000
_cell.length_c   1.000
_cell.angle_alpha   90.00
_cell.angle_beta   90.00
_cell.angle_gamma   90.00
#
_symmetry.space_group_name_H-M   'P 1'
#
loop_
_entity.id
_entity.type
_entity.pdbx_description
1 polymer ?
#
loop_
_entity_poly.entity_id
_entity_poly.type
_entity_poly.pdbx_seq_one_letter_code
_entity_poly.pdbx_strand_id
1 'polypeptide(L)' 'MRYVAVLGIGRFGYSVAKTLSEMGCQVLAIDKNGAKVKQLEDLVTQAVQLDATDERALRAVGIKDVDVAVVAIGQNMEA' A
#
# COMPACT_ATOMS: atom_id res chain seq x y z
N MET A 1 -10.90 14.51 2.87
CA MET A 1 -9.58 13.90 2.63
C MET A 1 -9.82 12.42 2.46
N ARG A 2 -9.36 11.79 1.37
CA ARG A 2 -9.60 10.36 1.13
C ARG A 2 -8.48 9.53 1.74
N TYR A 3 -8.81 8.38 2.32
CA TYR A 3 -7.86 7.41 2.83
C TYR A 3 -7.76 6.23 1.85
N VAL A 4 -6.57 6.00 1.32
CA VAL A 4 -6.33 5.04 0.23
C VAL A 4 -5.31 4.00 0.67
N ALA A 5 -5.66 2.72 0.55
CA ALA A 5 -4.70 1.63 0.66
C ALA A 5 -4.04 1.36 -0.69
N VAL A 6 -2.71 1.18 -0.70
CA VAL A 6 -1.95 0.73 -1.88
C VAL A 6 -1.26 -0.58 -1.51
N LEU A 7 -1.76 -1.68 -2.07
CA LEU A 7 -1.29 -3.04 -1.83
C LEU A 7 -0.30 -3.44 -2.94
N GLY A 8 0.96 -3.67 -2.59
CA GLY A 8 2.04 -3.98 -3.52
C GLY A 8 2.78 -2.73 -3.98
N ILE A 9 4.00 -2.54 -3.47
CA ILE A 9 4.87 -1.38 -3.75
C ILE A 9 5.91 -1.77 -4.81
N GLY A 10 5.41 -2.25 -5.96
CA GLY A 10 6.20 -2.31 -7.18
C GLY A 10 6.41 -0.92 -7.79
N ARG A 11 6.92 -0.84 -9.03
CA ARG A 11 7.07 0.45 -9.75
C ARG A 11 5.77 1.23 -9.83
N PHE A 12 4.66 0.55 -10.14
CA PHE A 12 3.34 1.16 -10.24
C PHE A 12 2.81 1.60 -8.88
N GLY A 13 2.75 0.69 -7.91
CA GLY A 13 2.25 1.00 -6.57
C GLY A 13 3.04 2.12 -5.87
N TYR A 14 4.37 2.15 -6.03
CA TYR A 14 5.21 3.24 -5.55
C TYR A 14 4.79 4.61 -6.14
N SER A 15 4.64 4.69 -7.47
CA SER A 15 4.24 5.94 -8.12
C SER A 15 2.84 6.38 -7.66
N VAL A 16 1.90 5.44 -7.56
CA VAL A 16 0.53 5.74 -7.10
C VAL A 16 0.54 6.26 -5.67
N ALA A 17 1.22 5.56 -4.75
CA ALA A 17 1.29 5.95 -3.35
C ALA A 17 1.91 7.34 -3.18
N LYS A 18 3.01 7.62 -3.88
CA LYS A 18 3.67 8.93 -3.88
C LYS A 18 2.74 10.03 -4.37
N THR A 19 2.14 9.86 -5.55
CA THR A 19 1.27 10.88 -6.15
C THR A 19 0.02 11.13 -5.29
N LEU A 20 -0.60 10.09 -4.72
CA LEU A 20 -1.75 10.27 -3.84
C LEU A 20 -1.38 11.05 -2.58
N SER A 21 -0.21 10.78 -1.99
CA SER A 21 0.27 11.53 -0.83
C SER A 21 0.56 13.00 -1.18
N GLU A 22 1.20 13.27 -2.32
CA GLU A 22 1.44 14.63 -2.83
C GLU A 22 0.13 15.40 -3.11
N MET A 23 -0.94 14.69 -3.47
CA MET A 23 -2.28 15.25 -3.64
C MET A 23 -3.03 15.44 -2.30
N GLY A 24 -2.40 15.16 -1.17
CA GLY A 24 -2.96 15.32 0.18
C GLY A 24 -3.93 14.20 0.59
N CYS A 25 -3.89 13.03 -0.05
CA CYS A 25 -4.63 11.86 0.42
C CYS A 25 -3.87 11.20 1.58
N GLN A 26 -4.60 10.57 2.52
CA GLN A 26 -3.96 9.67 3.46
C GLN A 26 -3.66 8.36 2.74
N VAL A 27 -2.46 7.83 2.92
CA VAL A 27 -1.99 6.65 2.20
C VAL A 27 -1.49 5.59 3.16
N LEU A 28 -2.08 4.39 3.07
CA LEU A 28 -1.61 3.15 3.71
C LEU A 28 -0.92 2.29 2.65
N ALA A 29 0.42 2.28 2.65
CA ALA A 29 1.22 1.47 1.75
C ALA A 29 1.54 0.10 2.38
N ILE A 30 1.29 -0.99 1.66
CA ILE A 30 1.51 -2.36 2.13
C ILE A 30 2.35 -3.13 1.12
N ASP A 31 3.47 -3.73 1.55
CA ASP A 31 4.24 -4.70 0.76
C ASP A 31 4.89 -5.73 1.69
N LYS A 32 5.13 -6.95 1.19
CA LYS A 32 5.84 -7.99 1.96
C LYS A 32 7.34 -7.71 2.09
N ASN A 33 7.92 -6.92 1.18
CA ASN A 33 9.33 -6.59 1.15
C ASN A 33 9.61 -5.30 1.93
N GLY A 34 10.23 -5.44 3.10
CA GLY A 34 10.55 -4.32 3.99
C GLY A 34 11.43 -3.24 3.36
N ALA A 35 12.27 -3.56 2.37
CA ALA A 35 13.09 -2.55 1.69
C ALA A 35 12.23 -1.54 0.91
N LYS A 36 11.14 -2.00 0.29
CA LYS A 36 10.19 -1.14 -0.42
C LYS A 36 9.31 -0.33 0.52
N VAL A 37 8.93 -0.92 1.65
CA VAL A 37 8.16 -0.24 2.70
C VAL A 37 8.96 0.93 3.24
N LYS A 38 10.23 0.70 3.60
CA LYS A 38 11.15 1.74 4.09
C LYS A 38 11.34 2.90 3.10
N GLN A 39 11.29 2.64 1.79
CA GLN A 39 11.37 3.70 0.78
C GLN A 39 10.16 4.64 0.77
N LEU A 40 9.00 4.19 1.26
CA LEU A 40 7.78 4.99 1.33
C LEU A 40 7.49 5.56 2.72
N GLU A 41 8.15 5.10 3.79
CA GLU A 41 7.87 5.53 5.17
C GLU A 41 7.80 7.06 5.33
N ASP A 42 8.71 7.80 4.69
CA ASP A 42 8.75 9.27 4.74
C ASP A 42 7.82 9.96 3.72
N LEU A 43 7.21 9.19 2.82
CA LEU A 43 6.41 9.70 1.70
C LEU A 43 4.91 9.51 1.89
N VAL A 44 4.48 8.58 2.73
CA VAL A 44 3.06 8.24 2.94
C VAL A 44 2.66 8.40 4.41
N THR A 45 1.37 8.33 4.68
CA THR A 45 0.85 8.41 6.06
C THR A 45 1.29 7.22 6.89
N GLN A 46 1.21 6.01 6.32
CA GLN A 46 1.64 4.77 6.96
C GLN A 46 2.18 3.81 5.90
N ALA A 47 3.35 3.23 6.17
CA ALA A 47 3.91 2.15 5.37
C ALA A 47 4.07 0.92 6.28
N VAL A 48 3.56 -0.23 5.86
CA VAL A 48 3.55 -1.45 6.68
C VAL A 48 4.08 -2.63 5.89
N GLN A 49 5.00 -3.38 6.52
CA GLN A 49 5.48 -4.65 5.97
C GLN A 49 4.52 -5.79 6.31
N LEU A 50 3.82 -6.31 5.31
CA LEU A 50 2.76 -7.29 5.52
C LEU A 50 2.43 -8.07 4.24
N ASP A 51 2.04 -9.34 4.41
CA ASP A 51 1.48 -10.13 3.32
C ASP A 51 -0.01 -9.81 3.12
N ALA A 52 -0.33 -9.21 1.97
CA ALA A 52 -1.69 -8.81 1.63
C ALA A 52 -2.66 -10.00 1.37
N THR A 53 -2.17 -11.24 1.38
CA THR A 53 -3.02 -12.43 1.34
C THR A 53 -3.46 -12.91 2.74
N ASP A 54 -2.85 -12.39 3.80
CA ASP A 54 -3.26 -12.64 5.19
C ASP A 54 -4.36 -11.66 5.62
N GLU A 55 -5.60 -12.15 5.60
CA GLU A 55 -6.78 -11.38 6.00
C GLU A 55 -6.70 -10.84 7.44
N ARG A 56 -6.14 -11.62 8.37
CA ARG A 56 -6.05 -11.20 9.79
C ARG A 56 -5.07 -10.06 9.93
N ALA A 57 -3.93 -10.17 9.24
CA ALA A 57 -2.92 -9.14 9.22
C ALA A 57 -3.50 -7.85 8.61
N LEU A 58 -4.21 -7.93 7.49
CA LEU A 58 -4.85 -6.77 6.87
C LEU A 58 -5.87 -6.09 7.80
N ARG A 59 -6.66 -6.87 8.55
CA ARG A 59 -7.59 -6.31 9.54
C ARG A 59 -6.87 -5.60 10.68
N ALA A 60 -5.71 -6.08 11.12
CA ALA A 60 -4.95 -5.48 12.21
C ALA A 60 -4.37 -4.10 11.84
N VAL A 61 -4.15 -3.82 10.56
CA VAL A 61 -3.62 -2.54 10.07
C VAL A 61 -4.70 -1.54 9.66
N GLY A 62 -5.98 -1.81 9.98
CA GLY A 62 -7.07 -0.87 9.72
C GLY A 62 -7.50 -0.82 8.25
N ILE A 63 -7.30 -1.88 7.46
CA ILE A 63 -7.70 -1.90 6.03
C ILE A 63 -9.20 -1.62 5.81
N LYS A 64 -10.03 -1.81 6.84
CA LYS A 64 -11.48 -1.57 6.78
C LYS A 64 -11.87 -0.10 6.79
N ASP A 65 -10.96 0.76 7.23
CA ASP A 65 -11.21 2.19 7.42
C ASP A 65 -10.85 3.01 6.18
N VAL A 66 -10.29 2.36 5.14
CA VAL A 66 -9.91 3.03 3.89
C VAL A 66 -11.11 3.18 2.95
N ASP A 67 -11.16 4.30 2.22
CA ASP A 67 -12.21 4.58 1.24
C ASP A 67 -11.99 3.80 -0.06
N VAL A 68 -10.73 3.59 -0.43
CA VAL A 68 -10.32 3.00 -1.71
C VAL A 68 -9.11 2.09 -1.49
N ALA A 69 -9.09 0.93 -2.15
CA ALA A 69 -7.93 0.07 -2.21
C ALA A 69 -7.42 -0.06 -3.65
N VAL A 70 -6.13 0.23 -3.85
CA VAL A 70 -5.40 0.00 -5.09
C VAL A 70 -4.60 -1.29 -4.95
N VAL A 71 -4.98 -2.32 -5.70
CA VAL A 71 -4.27 -3.62 -5.71
C VAL A 71 -3.27 -3.64 -6.86
N ALA A 72 -2.00 -3.40 -6.53
CA ALA A 72 -0.86 -3.33 -7.45
C ALA A 72 0.10 -4.54 -7.30
N ILE A 73 -0.40 -5.65 -6.73
CA ILE A 73 0.35 -6.89 -6.57
C ILE A 73 0.43 -7.59 -7.92
N GLY A 74 1.61 -7.62 -8.51
CA GLY A 74 1.88 -8.48 -9.66
C GLY A 74 2.19 -9.89 -9.18
N GLN A 75 1.42 -10.87 -9.63
CA GLN A 75 1.93 -12.24 -9.78
C GLN A 75 2.48 -12.37 -11.20
N ASN A 76 3.49 -13.22 -11.42
CA ASN A 76 3.80 -13.66 -12.78
C ASN A 76 2.46 -14.05 -13.44
N MET A 77 2.12 -13.38 -14.55
CA MET A 77 1.09 -13.88 -15.46
C MET A 77 1.67 -15.12 -16.13
N GLU A 78 1.68 -16.24 -15.42
CA GLU A 78 1.81 -17.56 -16.06
C GLU A 78 0.39 -18.03 -16.36
N ALA A 79 0.12 -18.21 -17.65
CA ALA A 79 -1.12 -18.70 -18.23
C ALA A 79 -1.01 -20.19 -18.56
#